data_AF-A0A520B6Q9-F1
#
_entry.id   AF-A0A520B6Q9-F1
#
_cell.length_a   1.000
_cell.length_b   1.000
_cell.length_c   1.000
_cell.angle_alpha   90.00
_cell.angle_beta   90.00
_cell.angle_gamma   90.00
#
_symmetry.space_group_name_H-M   'P 1'
#
loop_
_entity.id
_entity.type
_entity.pdbx_description
1 polymer ?
#
loop_
_entity_poly.entity_id
_entity_poly.type
_entity_poly.pdbx_seq_one_letter_code
_entity_poly.pdbx_strand_id
1 'polypeptide(L)'
;GFIAQMVEAYNQVGGNIVGALEVADSETDKYGIISPGAIDGRLTEVKALVEKPKQGSAPSNLMIPGRYILQPEVMRILESQEKGAGGEIQLTDAMAQLIGQQPFHGFTFDGERYDCGDKAGYIQANLALALARADIGPSVRSFAEGLLAK
;
A
#
# COMPACT_ATOMS: atom_id res chain seq x y z
N GLY A 1 -12.45 -3.10 -8.27
CA GLY A 1 -11.25 -2.25 -8.08
C GLY A 1 -10.86 -2.23 -6.61
N PHE A 2 -9.64 -1.81 -6.28
CA PHE A 2 -9.05 -1.95 -4.94
C PHE A 2 -9.97 -1.44 -3.81
N ILE A 3 -10.42 -0.18 -3.85
CA ILE A 3 -11.28 0.39 -2.80
C ILE A 3 -12.61 -0.36 -2.66
N ALA A 4 -13.24 -0.79 -3.76
CA ALA A 4 -14.50 -1.53 -3.69
C ALA A 4 -14.36 -2.84 -2.91
N GLN A 5 -13.27 -3.58 -3.16
CA GLN A 5 -12.97 -4.82 -2.42
C GLN A 5 -12.67 -4.54 -0.94
N MET A 6 -11.98 -3.43 -0.62
CA MET A 6 -11.77 -3.00 0.77
C MET A 6 -13.08 -2.63 1.48
N VAL A 7 -14.03 -2.00 0.77
CA VAL A 7 -15.36 -1.68 1.34
C VAL A 7 -16.16 -2.94 1.62
N GLU A 8 -16.10 -3.95 0.73
CA GLU A 8 -16.71 -5.26 0.99
C GLU A 8 -16.14 -5.91 2.25
N ALA A 9 -14.81 -5.88 2.43
CA ALA A 9 -14.17 -6.37 3.64
C ALA A 9 -14.55 -5.55 4.88
N TYR A 10 -14.63 -4.22 4.75
CA TYR A 10 -15.05 -3.33 5.84
C TYR A 10 -16.46 -3.65 6.33
N ASN A 11 -17.37 -3.98 5.42
CA ASN A 11 -18.73 -4.37 5.78
C ASN A 11 -18.79 -5.71 6.56
N GLN A 12 -17.71 -6.51 6.54
CA GLN A 12 -17.62 -7.77 7.28
C GLN A 12 -16.96 -7.58 8.66
N VAL A 13 -15.84 -6.85 8.73
CA VAL A 13 -15.03 -6.76 9.96
C VAL A 13 -15.08 -5.41 10.68
N GLY A 14 -15.58 -4.37 10.00
CA GLY A 14 -15.60 -3.00 10.53
C GLY A 14 -14.21 -2.44 10.84
N GLY A 15 -14.16 -1.44 11.73
CA GLY A 15 -12.92 -0.85 12.23
C GLY A 15 -12.11 -0.13 11.15
N ASN A 16 -10.80 -0.36 11.12
CA ASN A 16 -9.88 0.27 10.20
C ASN A 16 -9.37 -0.74 9.18
N ILE A 17 -9.37 -0.37 7.89
CA ILE A 17 -8.81 -1.18 6.81
C ILE A 17 -7.81 -0.36 6.01
N VAL A 18 -6.59 -0.89 5.89
CA VAL A 18 -5.55 -0.34 5.01
C VAL A 18 -5.28 -1.30 3.88
N GLY A 19 -4.98 -0.79 2.69
CA GLY A 19 -4.44 -1.64 1.63
C GLY A 19 -3.12 -2.26 2.08
N ALA A 20 -2.87 -3.50 1.65
CA ALA A 20 -1.60 -4.18 1.86
C ALA A 20 -1.12 -4.78 0.53
N LEU A 21 0.18 -4.65 0.27
CA LEU A 21 0.86 -5.32 -0.84
C LEU A 21 2.22 -5.80 -0.37
N GLU A 22 2.70 -6.90 -0.92
CA GLU A 22 4.07 -7.33 -0.70
C GLU A 22 5.02 -6.53 -1.59
N VAL A 23 6.17 -6.17 -1.03
CA VAL A 23 7.31 -5.59 -1.78
C VAL A 23 8.56 -6.44 -1.54
N ALA A 24 9.59 -6.21 -2.37
CA ALA A 24 10.89 -6.78 -2.08
C ALA A 24 11.45 -6.20 -0.77
N ASP A 25 12.20 -7.00 0.00
CA ASP A 25 12.79 -6.57 1.27
C ASP A 25 13.64 -5.29 1.12
N SER A 26 14.33 -5.16 -0.01
CA SER A 26 15.14 -3.99 -0.38
C SER A 26 14.34 -2.69 -0.60
N GLU A 27 13.01 -2.75 -0.55
CA GLU A 27 12.12 -1.60 -0.70
C GLU A 27 11.33 -1.26 0.57
N THR A 28 11.48 -2.06 1.62
CA THR A 28 10.70 -1.89 2.86
C THR A 28 10.93 -0.55 3.56
N ASP A 29 12.11 0.04 3.42
CA ASP A 29 12.47 1.35 4.00
C ASP A 29 11.80 2.55 3.30
N LYS A 30 11.13 2.32 2.17
CA LYS A 30 10.43 3.38 1.41
C LYS A 30 9.00 3.60 1.90
N TYR A 31 8.44 2.67 2.68
CA TYR A 31 7.00 2.59 2.93
C TYR A 31 6.67 2.40 4.42
N GLY A 32 5.39 2.59 4.76
CA GLY A 32 4.83 2.12 6.02
C GLY A 32 4.62 0.61 5.97
N ILE A 33 5.22 -0.12 6.91
CA ILE A 33 5.24 -1.58 6.95
C ILE A 33 4.36 -2.11 8.08
N ILE A 34 3.54 -3.11 7.76
CA ILE A 34 2.66 -3.82 8.68
C ILE A 34 3.45 -4.86 9.49
N SER A 35 3.23 -4.91 10.79
CA SER A 35 3.52 -6.09 11.60
C SER A 35 2.28 -6.99 11.61
N PRO A 36 2.31 -8.15 10.92
CA PRO A 36 1.11 -8.95 10.72
C PRO A 36 0.74 -9.78 11.97
N GLY A 37 -0.56 -9.94 12.18
CA GLY A 37 -1.17 -10.82 13.16
C GLY A 37 -1.84 -12.04 12.55
N ALA A 38 -3.03 -12.39 13.03
CA ALA A 38 -3.84 -13.44 12.42
C ALA A 38 -4.21 -13.09 10.97
N ILE A 39 -4.24 -14.10 10.10
CA ILE A 39 -4.59 -13.96 8.69
C ILE A 39 -5.87 -14.75 8.42
N ASP A 40 -6.86 -14.10 7.80
CA ASP A 40 -8.10 -14.70 7.32
C ASP A 40 -8.34 -14.30 5.85
N GLY A 41 -8.06 -15.24 4.94
CA GLY A 41 -8.13 -15.01 3.51
C GLY A 41 -7.22 -13.86 3.05
N ARG A 42 -7.83 -12.72 2.68
CA ARG A 42 -7.12 -11.51 2.23
C ARG A 42 -7.01 -10.43 3.32
N LEU A 43 -7.52 -10.71 4.52
CA LEU A 43 -7.43 -9.84 5.68
C LEU A 43 -6.28 -10.31 6.57
N THR A 44 -5.42 -9.38 6.94
CA THR A 44 -4.33 -9.59 7.88
C THR A 44 -4.55 -8.64 9.05
N GLU A 45 -4.70 -9.16 10.26
CA GLU A 45 -4.70 -8.34 11.48
C GLU A 45 -3.41 -7.51 11.53
N VAL A 46 -3.54 -6.22 11.85
CA VAL A 46 -2.40 -5.31 11.99
C VAL A 46 -2.07 -5.18 13.46
N LYS A 47 -0.92 -5.72 13.89
CA LYS A 47 -0.45 -5.65 15.28
C LYS A 47 0.41 -4.42 15.57
N ALA A 48 1.08 -3.90 14.55
CA ALA A 48 1.81 -2.64 14.60
C ALA A 48 2.00 -2.10 13.18
N LEU A 49 2.30 -0.81 13.08
CA LEU A 49 2.70 -0.12 11.85
C LEU A 49 4.01 0.61 12.11
N VAL A 50 4.95 0.50 11.18
CA VAL A 50 6.26 1.19 11.26
C VAL A 50 6.46 2.00 10.00
N GLU A 51 6.57 3.33 10.13
CA GLU A 51 6.88 4.22 9.01
C GLU A 51 8.36 4.10 8.64
N LYS A 52 8.64 3.73 7.38
CA LYS A 52 9.99 3.72 6.78
C LYS A 52 11.04 3.09 7.71
N PRO A 53 10.86 1.79 8.07
CA PRO A 53 11.81 1.10 8.93
C PRO A 53 13.21 1.16 8.33
N LYS A 54 14.23 1.07 9.18
CA LYS A 54 15.59 0.92 8.69
C LYS A 54 15.69 -0.39 7.91
N GLN A 55 16.49 -0.39 6.85
CA GLN A 55 16.78 -1.59 6.08
C GLN A 55 17.23 -2.74 7.01
N GLY A 56 16.59 -3.90 6.85
CA GLY A 56 16.79 -5.08 7.71
C GLY A 56 16.09 -5.05 9.08
N SER A 57 15.34 -4.00 9.42
CA SER A 57 14.54 -3.92 10.66
C SER A 57 13.02 -3.93 10.42
N ALA A 58 12.58 -4.16 9.19
CA ALA A 58 11.17 -4.21 8.85
C ALA A 58 10.52 -5.46 9.49
N PRO A 59 9.33 -5.32 10.13
CA PRO A 59 8.68 -6.45 10.79
C PRO A 59 8.05 -7.45 9.79
N SER A 60 7.87 -7.04 8.54
CA SER A 60 7.47 -7.89 7.40
C SER A 60 7.81 -7.18 6.09
N ASN A 61 7.35 -7.72 4.96
CA ASN A 61 7.39 -7.09 3.65
C ASN A 61 6.03 -6.53 3.19
N LEU A 62 5.03 -6.47 4.07
CA LEU A 62 3.69 -5.95 3.77
C LEU A 62 3.67 -4.43 3.89
N MET A 63 3.65 -3.73 2.76
CA MET A 63 3.58 -2.28 2.68
C MET A 63 2.16 -1.75 2.48
N ILE A 64 1.94 -0.50 2.89
CA ILE A 64 0.67 0.21 2.68
C ILE A 64 0.72 1.04 1.38
N PRO A 65 -0.12 0.75 0.36
CA PRO A 65 -0.04 1.38 -0.96
C PRO A 65 -0.81 2.69 -1.11
N GLY A 66 -1.24 3.31 0.01
CA GLY A 66 -1.97 4.57 -0.04
C GLY A 66 -3.48 4.43 -0.22
N ARG A 67 -4.11 3.39 0.35
CA ARG A 67 -5.57 3.19 0.36
C ARG A 67 -6.02 2.89 1.78
N TYR A 68 -7.02 3.63 2.25
CA TYR A 68 -7.40 3.63 3.67
C TYR A 68 -8.92 3.77 3.83
N ILE A 69 -9.49 3.00 4.75
CA ILE A 69 -10.81 3.19 5.34
C ILE A 69 -10.53 3.33 6.84
N LEU A 70 -10.67 4.53 7.38
CA LEU A 70 -10.28 4.85 8.75
C LEU A 70 -11.46 5.35 9.55
N GLN A 71 -11.47 5.00 10.83
CA GLN A 71 -12.43 5.53 11.80
C GLN A 71 -12.11 6.99 12.13
N PRO A 72 -13.12 7.83 12.46
CA PRO A 72 -12.95 9.27 12.67
C PRO A 72 -12.00 9.62 13.82
N GLU A 73 -11.75 8.71 14.76
CA GLU A 73 -10.75 8.87 15.83
C GLU A 73 -9.36 9.20 15.28
N VAL A 74 -9.00 8.74 14.07
CA VAL A 74 -7.70 9.08 13.48
C VAL A 74 -7.54 10.59 13.30
N MET A 75 -8.61 11.31 12.97
CA MET A 75 -8.57 12.76 12.80
C MET A 75 -8.36 13.47 14.15
N ARG A 76 -8.99 12.96 15.22
CA ARG A 76 -8.78 13.47 16.58
C ARG A 76 -7.34 13.31 17.05
N ILE A 77 -6.70 12.21 16.68
CA ILE A 77 -5.27 12.00 16.97
C ILE A 77 -4.42 12.99 16.19
N LEU A 78 -4.67 13.12 14.87
CA LEU A 78 -3.93 14.02 13.98
C LEU A 78 -4.01 15.49 14.41
N GLU A 79 -5.12 15.94 14.99
CA GLU A 79 -5.29 17.31 15.51
C GLU A 79 -4.25 17.70 16.57
N SER A 80 -3.82 16.74 17.39
CA SER A 80 -2.85 16.98 18.47
C SER A 80 -1.47 16.37 18.22
N GLN A 81 -1.29 15.66 17.10
CA GLN A 81 -0.08 14.88 16.86
C GLN A 81 1.13 15.77 16.55
N GLU A 82 2.25 15.46 17.20
CA GLU A 82 3.54 16.09 16.91
C GLU A 82 4.17 15.58 15.61
N LYS A 83 5.24 16.24 15.18
CA LYS A 83 5.99 15.83 13.99
C LYS A 83 6.80 14.56 14.26
N GLY A 84 6.68 13.59 13.37
CA GLY A 84 7.42 12.32 13.39
C GLY A 84 8.56 12.31 12.38
N ALA A 85 8.66 11.20 11.63
CA ALA A 85 9.69 11.00 10.61
C ALA A 85 9.70 12.16 9.58
N GLY A 86 10.90 12.65 9.25
CA GLY A 86 11.08 13.75 8.29
C GLY A 86 10.62 15.13 8.78
N GLY A 87 10.17 15.28 10.03
CA GLY A 87 9.66 16.56 10.55
C GLY A 87 8.23 16.87 10.08
N GLU A 88 7.48 15.85 9.64
CA GLU A 88 6.11 15.93 9.16
C GLU A 88 5.14 15.26 10.15
N ILE A 89 3.86 15.64 10.10
CA ILE A 89 2.80 14.96 10.85
C ILE A 89 2.41 13.70 10.05
N GLN A 90 2.76 12.52 10.56
CA GLN A 90 2.60 11.26 9.83
C GLN A 90 1.26 10.58 10.10
N LEU A 91 0.53 10.22 9.05
CA LEU A 91 -0.70 9.42 9.19
C LEU A 91 -0.43 8.04 9.81
N THR A 92 0.73 7.45 9.51
CA THR A 92 1.14 6.13 10.03
C THR A 92 1.22 6.13 11.55
N ASP A 93 1.76 7.20 12.16
CA ASP A 93 1.86 7.34 13.61
C ASP A 93 0.48 7.47 14.26
N ALA A 94 -0.45 8.15 13.59
CA ALA A 94 -1.82 8.31 14.09
C ALA A 94 -2.60 6.99 14.03
N MET A 95 -2.46 6.25 12.92
CA MET A 95 -3.04 4.91 12.79
C MET A 95 -2.45 3.93 13.80
N ALA A 96 -1.15 4.01 14.07
CA ALA A 96 -0.48 3.13 15.02
C ALA A 96 -1.06 3.25 16.43
N GLN A 97 -1.50 4.44 16.83
CA GLN A 97 -2.15 4.67 18.13
C GLN A 97 -3.52 4.00 18.23
N LEU A 98 -4.24 3.78 17.12
CA LEU A 98 -5.55 3.11 17.12
C LEU A 98 -5.45 1.58 17.20
N ILE A 99 -4.27 1.02 16.92
CA ILE A 99 -4.04 -0.42 16.95
C ILE A 99 -4.17 -0.94 18.39
N GLY A 100 -4.93 -2.01 18.57
CA GLY A 100 -5.25 -2.57 19.88
C GLY A 100 -6.41 -1.87 20.60
N GLN A 101 -6.86 -0.70 20.12
CA GLN A 101 -8.07 -0.03 20.61
C GLN A 101 -9.29 -0.33 19.74
N GLN A 102 -9.07 -0.50 18.43
CA GLN A 102 -10.09 -0.80 17.44
C GLN A 102 -9.64 -1.96 16.54
N PRO A 103 -10.58 -2.71 15.91
CA PRO A 103 -10.22 -3.66 14.87
C PRO A 103 -9.42 -2.97 13.77
N PHE A 104 -8.30 -3.56 13.36
CA PHE A 104 -7.39 -3.00 12.38
C PHE A 104 -6.87 -4.11 11.46
N HIS A 105 -7.13 -3.99 10.17
CA HIS A 105 -6.75 -5.00 9.18
C HIS A 105 -6.05 -4.40 7.96
N GLY A 106 -5.06 -5.11 7.46
CA GLY A 106 -4.51 -4.96 6.12
C GLY A 106 -5.32 -5.81 5.15
N PHE A 107 -5.66 -5.26 3.98
CA PHE A 107 -6.36 -5.96 2.91
C PHE A 107 -5.42 -6.14 1.71
N THR A 108 -5.07 -7.39 1.42
CA THR A 108 -4.21 -7.73 0.28
C THR A 108 -5.00 -7.62 -1.01
N PHE A 109 -4.60 -6.68 -1.86
CA PHE A 109 -5.28 -6.45 -3.14
C PHE A 109 -4.94 -7.54 -4.16
N ASP A 110 -5.98 -8.02 -4.83
CA ASP A 110 -5.85 -8.92 -5.98
C ASP A 110 -5.76 -8.08 -7.26
N GLY A 111 -4.55 -7.62 -7.57
CA GLY A 111 -4.24 -6.88 -8.78
C GLY A 111 -2.85 -6.22 -8.76
N GLU A 112 -2.45 -5.66 -9.89
CA GLU A 112 -1.14 -5.01 -10.03
C GLU A 112 -1.16 -3.56 -9.55
N ARG A 113 -0.10 -3.16 -8.83
CA ARG A 113 0.20 -1.77 -8.48
C ARG A 113 1.38 -1.30 -9.31
N TYR A 114 1.26 -0.09 -9.85
CA TYR A 114 2.37 0.65 -10.41
C TYR A 114 2.63 1.90 -9.57
N ASP A 115 3.87 2.08 -9.12
CA ASP A 115 4.26 3.28 -8.36
C ASP A 115 4.61 4.43 -9.30
N CYS A 116 3.61 5.27 -9.61
CA CYS A 116 3.82 6.45 -10.46
C CYS A 116 4.56 7.60 -9.77
N GLY A 117 4.93 7.46 -8.48
CA GLY A 117 5.81 8.41 -7.79
C GLY A 117 7.28 8.22 -8.17
N ASP A 118 7.65 7.03 -8.63
CA ASP A 118 8.97 6.73 -9.19
C ASP A 118 8.97 6.89 -10.73
N LYS A 119 10.11 7.33 -11.27
CA LYS A 119 10.26 7.59 -12.72
C LYS A 119 10.15 6.31 -13.56
N ALA A 120 10.76 5.21 -13.10
CA ALA A 120 10.67 3.94 -13.81
C ALA A 120 9.27 3.34 -13.66
N GLY A 121 8.71 3.40 -12.45
CA GLY A 121 7.33 2.98 -12.18
C GLY A 121 6.29 3.70 -13.02
N TYR A 122 6.45 5.01 -13.26
CA TYR A 122 5.59 5.79 -14.16
C TYR A 122 5.64 5.27 -15.62
N ILE A 123 6.84 4.96 -16.13
CA ILE A 123 7.01 4.43 -17.50
C ILE A 123 6.41 3.03 -17.59
N GLN A 124 6.63 2.19 -16.59
CA GLN A 124 6.06 0.84 -16.52
C GLN A 124 4.53 0.89 -16.52
N ALA A 125 3.92 1.80 -15.76
CA ALA A 125 2.47 2.00 -15.75
C ALA A 125 1.92 2.34 -17.14
N ASN A 126 2.57 3.29 -17.83
CA ASN A 126 2.17 3.69 -19.19
C ASN A 126 2.31 2.54 -20.19
N LEU A 127 3.41 1.78 -20.11
CA LEU A 127 3.64 0.63 -20.98
C LEU A 127 2.60 -0.46 -20.74
N ALA A 128 2.32 -0.81 -19.48
CA ALA A 128 1.31 -1.81 -19.13
C ALA A 128 -0.08 -1.42 -19.65
N LEU A 129 -0.51 -0.17 -19.42
CA LEU A 129 -1.78 0.34 -19.93
C LEU A 129 -1.83 0.34 -21.47
N ALA A 130 -0.75 0.73 -22.13
CA ALA A 130 -0.68 0.73 -23.59
C ALA A 130 -0.76 -0.69 -24.18
N LEU A 131 -0.06 -1.65 -23.60
CA LEU A 131 -0.06 -3.05 -24.04
C LEU A 131 -1.41 -3.75 -23.81
N ALA A 132 -2.18 -3.33 -22.81
CA ALA A 132 -3.51 -3.87 -22.53
C ALA A 132 -4.59 -3.36 -23.52
N ARG A 133 -4.31 -2.31 -24.29
CA ARG A 133 -5.28 -1.69 -25.21
C ARG A 133 -5.27 -2.35 -26.59
N ALA A 134 -6.44 -2.71 -27.09
CA ALA A 134 -6.57 -3.37 -28.40
C ALA A 134 -6.20 -2.48 -29.60
N ASP A 135 -6.37 -1.16 -29.50
CA ASP A 135 -6.13 -0.20 -30.58
C ASP A 135 -4.65 0.17 -30.75
N ILE A 136 -3.86 0.19 -29.67
CA ILE A 136 -2.45 0.61 -29.70
C ILE A 136 -1.46 -0.49 -29.25
N GLY A 137 -1.93 -1.50 -28.52
CA GLY A 137 -1.09 -2.54 -27.90
C GLY A 137 -0.21 -3.30 -28.90
N PRO A 138 -0.73 -3.77 -30.06
CA PRO A 138 0.12 -4.43 -31.06
C PRO A 138 1.26 -3.55 -31.58
N SER A 139 1.00 -2.27 -31.83
CA SER A 139 2.01 -1.33 -32.32
C SER A 139 3.06 -1.02 -31.26
N VAL A 140 2.65 -0.82 -30.01
CA VAL A 140 3.56 -0.53 -28.89
C VAL A 140 4.44 -1.74 -28.57
N ARG A 141 3.87 -2.95 -28.59
CA ARG A 141 4.63 -4.21 -28.39
C ARG A 141 5.73 -4.37 -29.42
N SER A 142 5.40 -4.22 -30.70
CA SER A 142 6.37 -4.36 -31.79
C SER A 142 7.52 -3.34 -31.66
N PHE A 143 7.20 -2.10 -31.29
CA PHE A 143 8.21 -1.07 -31.04
C PHE A 143 9.13 -1.44 -29.86
N ALA A 144 8.56 -1.89 -28.73
CA ALA A 144 9.33 -2.28 -27.55
C ALA A 144 10.26 -3.48 -27.81
N GLU A 145 9.78 -4.52 -28.49
CA GLU A 145 10.58 -5.68 -28.88
C GLU A 145 11.76 -5.28 -29.79
N GLY A 146 11.54 -4.35 -30.72
CA GLY A 146 12.59 -3.81 -31.59
C GLY A 146 13.67 -2.99 -30.85
N LEU A 147 13.34 -2.41 -29.68
CA LEU A 147 14.33 -1.75 -28.83
C LEU A 147 15.16 -2.76 -28.01
N LEU A 148 14.54 -3.84 -27.54
CA LEU A 148 15.20 -4.86 -26.70
C LEU A 148 16.10 -5.82 -27.49
N ALA A 149 15.86 -5.96 -28.80
CA ALA A 149 16.66 -6.81 -29.68
C ALA A 149 18.00 -6.18 -30.14
N LYS A 150 18.29 -4.95 -29.70
CA LYS A 150 19.56 -4.24 -29.98
C LYS A 150 20.55 -4.43 -28.84
#